data_AF-A0A2V8J5U0-F1
#
_entry.id   AF-A0A2V8J5U0-F1
#
_cell.length_a   1.000
_cell.length_b   1.000
_cell.length_c   1.000
_cell.angle_alpha   90.00
_cell.angle_beta   90.00
_cell.angle_gamma   90.00
#
_symmetry.space_group_name_H-M   'P 1'
#
loop_
_entity.id
_entity.type
_entity.pdbx_description
1 polymer ?
#
loop_
_entity_poly.entity_id
_entity_poly.type
_entity_poly.pdbx_seq_one_letter_code
_entity_poly.pdbx_strand_id
1 'polypeptide(L)' 'MNEEALRALVRETIARLNSVDEPSTAPFTPSQALPLRRHASHYRYALPETDGPCLIEPSVQCTHCGYCQSHGH' A
#
# COMPACT_ATOMS: atom_id res chain seq x y z
N MET A 1 -16.83 -13.76 23.95
CA MET A 1 -16.41 -13.96 22.54
C MET A 1 -15.11 -14.75 22.58
N ASN A 2 -15.10 -15.98 22.07
CA ASN A 2 -13.93 -16.86 22.10
C ASN A 2 -13.12 -16.73 20.80
N GLU A 3 -11.91 -17.28 20.81
CA GLU A 3 -11.00 -17.24 19.67
C GLU A 3 -11.57 -17.94 18.43
N GLU A 4 -12.33 -19.03 18.60
CA GLU A 4 -13.05 -19.66 17.49
C GLU A 4 -14.07 -18.72 16.82
N ALA A 5 -14.85 -17.96 17.59
CA ALA A 5 -15.82 -17.02 17.02
C ALA A 5 -15.13 -15.89 16.24
N LEU A 6 -13.98 -15.41 16.73
CA LEU A 6 -13.18 -14.41 16.01
C LEU A 6 -12.65 -14.99 14.68
N ARG A 7 -12.11 -16.21 14.69
CA ARG A 7 -11.60 -16.87 13.48
C ARG A 7 -12.70 -17.16 12.46
N ALA A 8 -13.89 -17.54 12.92
CA ALA A 8 -15.06 -17.75 12.06
C ALA A 8 -15.47 -16.45 11.35
N LEU A 9 -15.55 -15.35 12.10
CA LEU A 9 -15.89 -14.02 11.56
C LEU A 9 -14.87 -13.55 10.51
N VAL A 10 -13.58 -13.74 10.76
CA VAL A 10 -12.51 -13.36 9.81
C VAL A 10 -12.63 -14.18 8.52
N ARG A 11 -12.83 -15.50 8.63
CA ARG A 11 -12.99 -16.37 7.45
C ARG A 11 -14.19 -16.00 6.59
N GLU A 12 -15.33 -15.72 7.22
CA GLU A 12 -16.55 -15.29 6.53
C GLU A 12 -16.35 -13.95 5.81
N THR A 13 -15.64 -13.02 6.45
CA THR A 13 -15.34 -11.70 5.88
C THR A 13 -14.42 -11.80 4.68
N ILE A 14 -13.35 -12.61 4.76
CA ILE A 14 -12.43 -12.86 3.63
C ILE A 14 -13.17 -13.53 2.47
N ALA A 15 -14.02 -14.53 2.76
CA ALA A 15 -14.82 -15.20 1.73
C ALA A 15 -15.75 -14.23 0.99
N ARG A 16 -16.38 -13.29 1.72
CA ARG A 16 -17.20 -12.23 1.12
C ARG A 16 -16.39 -11.30 0.21
N LEU A 17 -15.22 -10.86 0.65
CA LEU A 17 -14.36 -9.97 -0.15
C LEU A 17 -13.87 -10.65 -1.44
N ASN A 18 -13.42 -11.91 -1.35
CA ASN A 18 -12.94 -12.65 -2.51
C ASN A 18 -14.06 -13.00 -3.50
N SER A 19 -15.31 -13.10 -3.04
CA SER A 19 -16.46 -13.33 -3.93
C SER A 19 -16.87 -12.08 -4.71
N VAL A 20 -16.42 -10.89 -4.30
CA VAL A 20 -16.64 -9.63 -5.01
C VAL A 20 -15.60 -9.41 -6.12
N ASP A 21 -14.49 -10.16 -6.08
CA ASP A 21 -13.37 -10.11 -7.04
C ASP A 21 -13.55 -11.10 -8.21
N GLU A 22 -14.78 -11.47 -8.56
CA GLU A 22 -15.04 -11.99 -9.91
C GLU A 22 -14.77 -10.84 -10.88
N PRO A 23 -13.88 -10.99 -11.88
CA PRO A 23 -13.50 -9.92 -12.80
C PRO A 23 -14.69 -9.58 -13.71
N SER A 24 -15.61 -8.79 -13.17
CA SER A 24 -16.67 -8.16 -13.93
C SER A 24 -16.01 -7.29 -14.99
N THR A 25 -16.22 -7.66 -16.25
CA THR A 25 -15.83 -6.87 -17.44
C THR A 25 -16.70 -5.61 -17.57
N ALA A 26 -17.08 -5.00 -16.45
CA ALA A 26 -17.70 -3.70 -16.41
C ALA A 26 -16.59 -2.65 -16.56
N PRO A 27 -16.80 -1.60 -17.39
CA PRO A 27 -15.88 -0.49 -17.42
C PRO A 27 -15.74 0.08 -16.00
N PHE A 28 -14.49 0.15 -15.51
CA PHE A 28 -14.14 0.85 -14.27
C PHE A 28 -14.67 2.29 -14.37
N THR A 29 -15.86 2.54 -13.86
CA THR A 29 -16.28 3.90 -13.52
C THR A 29 -15.48 4.27 -12.29
N PRO A 30 -14.60 5.31 -12.34
CA PRO A 30 -13.86 5.71 -11.16
C PRO A 30 -14.88 6.08 -10.07
N SER A 31 -14.99 5.22 -9.06
CA SER A 31 -15.73 5.51 -7.84
C SER A 31 -15.27 6.87 -7.36
N GLN A 32 -16.24 7.76 -7.16
CA GLN A 32 -16.05 9.16 -6.82
C GLN A 32 -14.82 9.34 -5.95
N ALA A 33 -13.85 10.11 -6.44
CA ALA A 33 -12.60 10.36 -5.74
C ALA A 33 -12.92 10.91 -4.35
N LEU A 34 -12.77 10.06 -3.33
CA LEU A 34 -12.77 10.51 -1.95
C LEU A 34 -11.72 11.62 -1.85
N PRO A 35 -12.02 12.77 -1.23
CA PRO A 35 -11.06 13.84 -1.06
C PRO A 35 -9.99 13.39 -0.06
N LEU A 36 -9.04 12.60 -0.55
CA LEU A 36 -7.78 12.30 0.11
C LEU A 36 -7.03 13.62 0.18
N ARG A 37 -7.19 14.33 1.30
CA ARG A 37 -6.30 15.43 1.68
C ARG A 37 -4.91 14.83 1.82
N ARG A 38 -4.13 14.86 0.74
CA ARG A 38 -2.72 14.48 0.72
C ARG A 38 -1.97 15.49 1.58
N HIS A 39 -1.76 15.17 2.86
CA HIS A 39 -0.87 15.95 3.71
C HIS A 39 0.54 15.94 3.09
N ALA A 40 1.25 17.06 3.15
CA ALA A 40 2.56 17.21 2.49
C ALA A 40 3.57 16.15 2.95
N SER A 41 3.42 15.60 4.16
CA SER A 41 4.24 14.49 4.68
C SER A 41 4.13 13.19 3.88
N HIS A 42 3.09 13.01 3.05
CA HIS A 42 2.94 11.84 2.19
C HIS A 42 3.59 12.02 0.81
N TYR A 43 4.15 13.19 0.52
CA TYR A 43 4.79 13.42 -0.76
C TYR A 43 6.12 12.66 -0.82
N ARG A 44 6.36 12.01 -1.96
CA ARG A 44 7.63 11.35 -2.26
C ARG A 44 8.41 12.15 -3.29
N TYR A 45 9.70 12.31 -3.06
CA TYR A 45 10.60 12.91 -4.02
C TYR A 45 10.85 11.95 -5.19
N ALA A 46 10.79 12.48 -6.42
CA ALA A 46 11.23 11.75 -7.59
C ALA A 46 12.77 11.68 -7.56
N LEU A 47 13.30 10.48 -7.40
CA LEU A 47 14.73 10.21 -7.45
C LEU A 47 15.03 9.33 -8.67
N PRO A 48 16.22 9.47 -9.28
CA PRO A 48 16.66 8.54 -10.32
C PRO A 48 16.73 7.11 -9.76
N GLU A 49 16.49 6.11 -10.60
CA GLU A 49 16.67 4.71 -10.20
C GLU A 49 18.16 4.46 -9.95
N THR A 50 18.49 4.07 -8.72
CA THR A 50 19.86 3.76 -8.33
C THR A 50 19.92 2.34 -7.79
N ASP A 51 20.63 1.45 -8.48
CA ASP A 51 20.99 0.10 -7.99
C ASP A 51 22.28 0.09 -7.14
N GLY A 52 22.67 1.26 -6.62
CA GLY A 52 23.89 1.46 -5.84
C GLY A 52 23.67 1.48 -4.33
N PRO A 53 24.62 2.07 -3.58
CA PRO A 53 24.47 2.32 -2.16
C PRO A 53 23.25 3.21 -1.86
N CYS A 54 22.66 3.06 -0.67
CA CYS A 54 21.57 3.90 -0.21
C CYS A 54 22.03 5.37 -0.10
N LEU A 55 21.19 6.29 -0.59
CA LEU A 55 21.46 7.74 -0.58
C LEU A 55 21.61 8.32 0.84
N ILE A 56 20.88 7.77 1.82
CA ILE A 56 20.90 8.23 3.21
C ILE A 56 21.98 7.50 4.01
N GLU A 57 22.20 6.22 3.70
CA GLU A 57 23.17 5.35 4.39
C GLU A 57 24.11 4.69 3.36
N PRO A 58 25.18 5.37 2.91
CA PRO A 58 26.06 4.86 1.83
C PRO A 58 26.77 3.55 2.15
N SER A 59 26.79 3.12 3.41
CA SER A 59 27.33 1.82 3.83
C SER A 59 26.36 0.65 3.59
N VAL A 60 25.11 0.93 3.21
CA VAL A 60 24.04 -0.05 3.01
C VAL A 60 23.65 -0.11 1.54
N GLN A 61 23.38 -1.31 1.00
CA GLN A 61 22.91 -1.48 -0.38
C GLN A 61 21.45 -1.01 -0.52
N CYS A 62 21.12 -0.30 -1.61
CA CYS A 62 19.74 0.07 -1.90
C CYS A 62 18.88 -1.18 -2.17
N THR A 63 17.72 -1.25 -1.52
CA THR A 63 16.71 -2.32 -1.71
C THR A 63 15.38 -1.78 -2.23
N HIS A 64 15.38 -0.57 -2.79
CA HIS A 64 14.19 0.10 -3.34
C HIS A 64 13.04 0.27 -2.31
N CYS A 65 13.39 0.40 -1.02
CA CYS A 65 12.41 0.63 0.06
C CYS A 65 11.72 2.00 -0.03
N GLY A 66 12.31 2.96 -0.78
CA GLY A 66 11.77 4.29 -0.99
C GLY A 66 11.79 5.19 0.25
N TYR A 67 12.67 4.90 1.22
CA TYR A 67 12.94 5.76 2.38
C TYR A 67 13.68 7.05 1.97
N CYS A 68 14.61 6.96 1.02
CA CYS A 68 15.28 8.12 0.42
C CYS A 68 14.31 9.11 -0.26
N GLN A 69 13.12 8.64 -0.64
CA GLN A 69 12.10 9.46 -1.28
C GLN A 69 11.17 10.14 -0.26
N SER A 70 11.23 9.79 1.02
CA SER A 70 10.33 10.36 2.05
C SER A 70 11.07 11.34 2.98
N HIS A 71 10.31 12.06 3.79
CA HIS A 71 10.84 12.96 4.81
C HIS A 71 11.45 12.26 6.04
N GLY A 72 11.56 10.92 6.04
CA GLY A 72 12.19 10.17 7.14
C GLY A 72 11.34 10.00 8.41
N HIS A 73 10.02 9.89 8.28
CA HIS A 73 9.12 9.58 9.41
C HIS A 73 8.77 8.09 9.48
#